data_AF-A0A5C5U5G1-F1
#
_entry.id   AF-A0A5C5U5G1-F1
#
_cell.length_a   1.000
_cell.length_b   1.000
_cell.length_c   1.000
_cell.angle_alpha   90.00
_cell.angle_beta   90.00
_cell.angle_gamma   90.00
#
_symmetry.space_group_name_H-M   'P 1'
#
loop_
_entity.id
_entity.type
_entity.pdbx_description
1 polymer ?
#
loop_
_entity_poly.entity_id
_entity_poly.type
_entity_poly.pdbx_seq_one_letter_code
_entity_poly.pdbx_strand_id
1 'polypeptide(L)'
;MPPPGAAASCRRPMTEPRPRWLRAGAALAALGLLAGCGRGPSATGELAAHAEAARQPAELQVGDVRVHASLAPTATLNSAIAERYGVVSGRSAQLLLVGVRQGPAGEEVSLPAQVTARVRDLRGVSQDLALREVRSDGFIDYAGTVRVTPPDTLAFEITIRRDGAAAPDVLRFSRDVFPL
;
A
#
# COMPACT_ATOMS: atom_id res chain seq x y z
N MET A 1 42.93 62.58 -35.38
CA MET A 1 41.48 62.33 -35.50
C MET A 1 40.96 61.97 -34.10
N PRO A 2 39.80 62.49 -33.67
CA PRO A 2 39.41 62.87 -32.28
C PRO A 2 38.75 61.70 -31.48
N PRO A 3 38.17 61.89 -30.26
CA PRO A 3 38.74 62.42 -29.02
C PRO A 3 38.30 61.55 -27.78
N PRO A 4 38.00 62.06 -26.55
CA PRO A 4 38.38 61.42 -25.28
C PRO A 4 37.16 61.01 -24.42
N GLY A 5 37.40 60.52 -23.19
CA GLY A 5 36.35 60.43 -22.17
C GLY A 5 36.89 59.78 -20.89
N ALA A 6 37.44 60.59 -19.98
CA ALA A 6 36.80 60.96 -18.70
C ALA A 6 36.70 59.77 -17.72
N ALA A 7 37.68 59.63 -16.81
CA ALA A 7 37.70 60.24 -15.48
C ALA A 7 36.77 59.55 -14.48
N ALA A 8 37.33 58.95 -13.43
CA ALA A 8 37.31 59.52 -12.08
C ALA A 8 37.78 58.48 -11.06
N SER A 9 38.81 58.86 -10.32
CA SER A 9 39.30 58.21 -9.12
C SER A 9 38.26 58.24 -7.99
N CYS A 10 38.13 57.15 -7.25
CA CYS A 10 37.93 57.25 -5.80
C CYS A 10 38.88 56.26 -5.11
N ARG A 11 39.90 56.84 -4.46
CA ARG A 11 40.72 56.18 -3.45
C ARG A 11 39.81 55.65 -2.33
N ARG A 12 40.20 54.58 -1.65
CA ARG A 12 40.64 54.66 -0.24
C ARG A 12 41.42 53.41 0.17
N PRO A 13 42.29 53.53 1.19
CA PRO A 13 43.49 52.73 1.33
C PRO A 13 43.39 51.66 2.42
N MET A 14 44.23 50.64 2.26
CA MET A 14 45.15 50.06 3.24
C MET A 14 44.71 50.05 4.71
N THR A 15 44.47 48.84 5.22
CA THR A 15 44.92 48.44 6.56
C THR A 15 44.96 46.91 6.64
N GLU A 16 46.12 46.35 6.31
CA GLU A 16 46.62 45.12 6.96
C GLU A 16 46.82 45.43 8.47
N PRO A 17 46.68 44.47 9.38
CA PRO A 17 47.82 43.58 9.63
C PRO A 17 47.47 42.13 10.02
N ARG A 18 48.34 41.25 9.54
CA ARG A 18 48.58 39.86 9.98
C ARG A 18 48.85 39.77 11.49
N PRO A 19 48.55 38.61 12.09
CA PRO A 19 49.60 37.91 12.86
C PRO A 19 49.73 36.43 12.42
N ARG A 20 50.94 36.00 12.03
CA ARG A 20 51.93 35.30 12.89
C ARG A 20 51.41 33.93 13.34
N TRP A 21 51.62 32.89 12.54
CA TRP A 21 52.82 32.03 12.59
C TRP A 21 53.01 31.30 13.92
N LEU A 22 53.03 29.97 13.79
CA LEU A 22 53.75 28.98 14.61
C LEU A 22 53.12 28.69 15.98
N ARG A 23 53.10 27.46 16.49
CA ARG A 23 53.23 26.07 16.02
C ARG A 23 53.01 25.26 17.31
N ALA A 24 52.32 24.13 17.22
CA ALA A 24 52.46 22.92 18.04
C ALA A 24 52.42 23.02 19.58
N GLY A 25 51.49 22.28 20.18
CA GLY A 25 51.56 21.89 21.60
C GLY A 25 50.30 21.18 22.06
N ALA A 26 50.41 19.88 22.31
CA ALA A 26 49.34 18.93 22.57
C ALA A 26 48.55 19.17 23.89
N ALA A 27 47.28 18.75 23.93
CA ALA A 27 46.77 17.71 24.85
C ALA A 27 45.24 17.79 25.08
N LEU A 28 44.59 16.62 24.98
CA LEU A 28 43.47 16.13 25.80
C LEU A 28 42.19 16.97 25.96
N ALA A 29 41.13 16.56 25.25
CA ALA A 29 39.82 16.33 25.87
C ALA A 29 38.93 15.47 24.93
N ALA A 30 38.76 14.20 25.29
CA ALA A 30 37.70 13.34 24.78
C ALA A 30 36.35 13.81 25.36
N LEU A 31 35.39 14.18 24.51
CA LEU A 31 33.97 14.44 24.85
C LEU A 31 33.19 14.47 23.52
N GLY A 32 32.13 13.73 23.23
CA GLY A 32 31.51 12.57 23.83
C GLY A 32 30.62 11.96 22.73
N LEU A 33 30.78 10.67 22.48
CA LEU A 33 29.80 9.86 21.76
C LEU A 33 28.56 9.75 22.64
N LEU A 34 27.50 10.51 22.33
CA LEU A 34 26.17 10.26 22.87
C LEU A 34 25.18 10.08 21.72
N ALA A 35 24.97 8.80 21.44
CA ALA A 35 23.76 8.16 20.96
C ALA A 35 22.53 9.07 20.75
N GLY A 36 22.07 9.10 19.50
CA GLY A 36 20.75 9.57 19.10
C GLY A 36 20.11 8.73 17.99
N CYS A 37 20.49 7.46 17.83
CA CYS A 37 19.70 6.51 17.03
C CYS A 37 18.50 6.06 17.87
N GLY A 38 17.46 6.86 17.89
CA GLY A 38 16.30 6.62 18.75
C GLY A 38 15.03 7.29 18.25
N ARG A 39 14.83 7.40 16.93
CA ARG A 39 13.49 7.58 16.37
C ARG A 39 12.98 6.21 15.96
N GLY A 40 12.62 5.39 16.95
CA GLY A 40 11.74 4.25 16.67
C GLY A 40 10.46 4.78 16.03
N PRO A 41 9.83 4.04 15.09
CA PRO A 41 8.54 4.45 14.54
C PRO A 41 7.58 4.77 15.69
N SER A 42 6.98 5.95 15.66
CA SER A 42 5.96 6.32 16.65
C SER A 42 4.84 5.29 16.58
N ALA A 43 4.26 4.89 17.72
CA ALA A 43 3.14 3.93 17.77
C ALA A 43 2.00 4.30 16.79
N THR A 44 1.75 5.60 16.57
CA THR A 44 0.78 6.11 15.59
C THR A 44 1.16 5.84 14.13
N GLY A 45 2.46 5.92 13.79
CA GLY A 45 2.96 5.61 12.45
C GLY A 45 2.93 4.12 12.14
N GLU A 46 3.19 3.28 13.15
CA GLU A 46 3.09 1.82 13.04
C GLU A 46 1.63 1.37 12.90
N LEU A 47 0.70 1.94 13.68
CA LEU A 47 -0.75 1.70 13.49
C LEU A 47 -1.24 2.14 12.11
N ALA A 48 -0.78 3.28 11.60
CA ALA A 48 -1.16 3.77 10.28
C ALA A 48 -0.62 2.85 9.16
N ALA A 49 0.62 2.38 9.26
CA ALA A 49 1.21 1.43 8.32
C ALA A 49 0.48 0.08 8.35
N HIS A 50 0.12 -0.43 9.53
CA HIS A 50 -0.67 -1.66 9.66
C HIS A 50 -2.08 -1.50 9.09
N ALA A 51 -2.74 -0.36 9.33
CA ALA A 51 -4.05 -0.07 8.75
C ALA A 51 -4.01 0.10 7.23
N GLU A 52 -2.90 0.57 6.67
CA GLU A 52 -2.67 0.66 5.23
C GLU A 52 -2.38 -0.71 4.62
N ALA A 53 -1.50 -1.51 5.24
CA ALA A 53 -1.25 -2.89 4.85
C ALA A 53 -2.51 -3.76 4.94
N ALA A 54 -3.41 -3.45 5.90
CA ALA A 54 -4.76 -4.01 5.97
C ALA A 54 -5.63 -3.62 4.76
N ARG A 55 -5.39 -2.50 4.10
CA ARG A 55 -6.15 -2.09 2.91
C ARG A 55 -5.52 -2.51 1.59
N GLN A 56 -4.21 -2.83 1.57
CA GLN A 56 -3.54 -3.30 0.36
C GLN A 56 -4.16 -4.61 -0.14
N PRO A 57 -4.43 -4.75 -1.45
CA PRO A 57 -4.88 -6.02 -2.03
C PRO A 57 -3.90 -7.16 -1.71
N ALA A 58 -4.43 -8.34 -1.43
CA ALA A 58 -3.64 -9.56 -1.41
C ALA A 58 -3.41 -10.02 -2.85
N GLU A 59 -2.19 -10.45 -3.18
CA GLU A 59 -1.84 -10.82 -4.55
C GLU A 59 -1.19 -12.20 -4.65
N LEU A 60 -1.44 -12.87 -5.77
CA LEU A 60 -0.76 -14.09 -6.20
C LEU A 60 -0.39 -13.94 -7.67
N GLN A 61 0.89 -14.13 -8.00
CA GLN A 61 1.38 -14.15 -9.37
C GLN A 61 1.75 -15.58 -9.77
N VAL A 62 1.21 -16.06 -10.90
CA VAL A 62 1.53 -17.37 -11.48
C VAL A 62 1.84 -17.18 -12.96
N GLY A 63 3.12 -17.14 -13.30
CA GLY A 63 3.56 -16.78 -14.64
C GLY A 63 3.15 -15.34 -15.00
N ASP A 64 2.43 -15.17 -16.10
CA ASP A 64 1.87 -13.90 -16.58
C ASP A 64 0.48 -13.58 -15.99
N VAL A 65 -0.05 -14.45 -15.13
CA VAL A 65 -1.34 -14.25 -14.47
C VAL A 65 -1.16 -13.65 -13.09
N ARG A 66 -1.94 -12.62 -12.78
CA ARG A 66 -2.05 -11.98 -11.48
C ARG A 66 -3.46 -12.13 -10.93
N VAL A 67 -3.57 -12.68 -9.73
CA VAL A 67 -4.79 -12.67 -8.94
C VAL A 67 -4.64 -11.61 -7.86
N HIS A 68 -5.61 -10.72 -7.75
CA HIS A 68 -5.68 -9.75 -6.65
C HIS A 68 -7.00 -9.91 -5.90
N ALA A 69 -6.96 -9.80 -4.58
CA ALA A 69 -8.13 -9.86 -3.71
C ALA A 69 -8.15 -8.69 -2.74
N SER A 70 -9.30 -8.01 -2.63
CA SER A 70 -9.49 -6.88 -1.73
C SER A 70 -10.79 -6.99 -0.94
N LEU A 71 -10.85 -6.29 0.18
CA LEU A 71 -12.02 -6.21 1.03
C LEU A 71 -12.46 -4.76 1.19
N ALA A 72 -13.76 -4.54 1.08
CA ALA A 72 -14.36 -3.25 1.32
C ALA A 72 -15.56 -3.38 2.28
N PRO A 73 -15.71 -2.50 3.28
CA PRO A 73 -16.90 -2.50 4.11
C PRO A 73 -18.13 -2.16 3.28
N THR A 74 -19.19 -2.96 3.39
CA THR A 74 -20.43 -2.67 2.64
C THR A 74 -21.12 -1.39 3.14
N ALA A 75 -20.91 -1.01 4.41
CA ALA A 75 -21.44 0.22 4.99
C ALA A 75 -20.89 1.51 4.36
N THR A 76 -19.72 1.45 3.70
CA THR A 76 -19.09 2.62 3.06
C THR A 76 -19.40 2.72 1.57
N LEU A 77 -20.12 1.74 1.00
CA LEU A 77 -20.48 1.75 -0.42
C LEU A 77 -21.65 2.72 -0.66
N ASN A 78 -21.57 3.49 -1.74
CA ASN A 78 -22.74 4.22 -2.24
C ASN A 78 -23.75 3.24 -2.87
N SER A 79 -24.99 3.69 -3.07
CA SER A 79 -26.08 2.85 -3.58
C SER A 79 -25.77 2.25 -4.95
N ALA A 80 -25.23 3.04 -5.88
CA ALA A 80 -24.92 2.58 -7.24
C ALA A 80 -23.88 1.43 -7.26
N ILE A 81 -22.86 1.51 -6.41
CA ILE A 81 -21.85 0.45 -6.25
C ILE A 81 -22.46 -0.75 -5.52
N ALA A 82 -23.23 -0.53 -4.47
CA ALA A 82 -23.90 -1.61 -3.75
C ALA A 82 -24.84 -2.43 -4.67
N GLU A 83 -25.60 -1.76 -5.55
CA GLU A 83 -26.46 -2.39 -6.55
C GLU A 83 -25.65 -3.13 -7.63
N ARG A 84 -24.62 -2.50 -8.21
CA ARG A 84 -23.72 -3.14 -9.19
C ARG A 84 -23.11 -4.41 -8.63
N TYR A 85 -22.69 -4.35 -7.38
CA TYR A 85 -22.15 -5.47 -6.64
C TYR A 85 -23.22 -6.21 -5.82
N GLY A 86 -24.52 -6.11 -6.14
CA GLY A 86 -25.60 -6.89 -5.54
C GLY A 86 -25.46 -7.14 -4.02
N VAL A 87 -24.99 -6.14 -3.28
CA VAL A 87 -24.72 -6.21 -1.84
C VAL A 87 -25.64 -5.24 -1.12
N VAL A 88 -26.06 -5.64 0.07
CA VAL A 88 -26.77 -4.76 0.98
C VAL A 88 -25.74 -4.06 1.86
N SER A 89 -25.83 -2.72 1.93
CA SER A 89 -24.99 -1.93 2.82
C SER A 89 -25.26 -2.29 4.28
N GLY A 90 -24.21 -2.56 5.07
CA GLY A 90 -24.36 -2.87 6.49
C GLY A 90 -23.04 -2.86 7.27
N ARG A 91 -23.13 -2.65 8.60
CA ARG A 91 -21.95 -2.57 9.49
C ARG A 91 -21.30 -3.93 9.81
N SER A 92 -21.98 -5.03 9.49
CA SER A 92 -21.54 -6.40 9.81
C SER A 92 -21.27 -7.23 8.55
N ALA A 93 -20.94 -6.56 7.44
CA ALA A 93 -20.67 -7.20 6.17
C ALA A 93 -19.52 -6.53 5.42
N GLN A 94 -18.62 -7.37 4.90
CA GLN A 94 -17.54 -6.95 3.98
C GLN A 94 -17.82 -7.54 2.59
N LEU A 95 -17.48 -6.76 1.56
CA LEU A 95 -17.45 -7.18 0.18
C LEU A 95 -16.04 -7.68 -0.15
N LEU A 96 -15.93 -8.95 -0.51
CA LEU A 96 -14.73 -9.53 -1.10
C LEU A 96 -14.78 -9.31 -2.62
N LEU A 97 -13.73 -8.73 -3.18
CA LEU A 97 -13.52 -8.60 -4.62
C LEU A 97 -12.28 -9.39 -5.00
N VAL A 98 -12.39 -10.19 -6.06
CA VAL A 98 -11.27 -10.96 -6.62
C VAL A 98 -11.19 -10.70 -8.12
N GLY A 99 -10.07 -10.17 -8.58
CA GLY A 99 -9.79 -10.01 -10.00
C GLY A 99 -8.71 -10.98 -10.45
N VAL A 100 -8.89 -11.55 -11.64
CA VAL A 100 -7.91 -12.42 -12.30
C VAL A 100 -7.51 -11.73 -13.60
N ARG A 101 -6.23 -11.39 -13.70
CA ARG A 101 -5.67 -10.59 -14.79
C ARG A 101 -4.51 -11.33 -15.44
N GLN A 102 -4.30 -11.11 -16.73
CA GLN A 102 -3.19 -11.69 -17.48
C GLN A 102 -2.51 -10.62 -18.33
N GLY A 103 -1.19 -10.69 -18.43
CA GLY A 103 -0.38 -9.79 -19.25
C GLY A 103 0.60 -8.94 -18.44
N PRO A 104 1.38 -8.08 -19.11
CA PRO A 104 2.33 -7.21 -18.43
C PRO A 104 1.59 -6.13 -17.63
N ALA A 105 2.18 -5.75 -16.48
CA ALA A 105 1.60 -4.75 -15.60
C ALA A 105 1.28 -3.46 -16.35
N GLY A 106 0.03 -2.99 -16.22
CA GLY A 106 -0.45 -1.79 -16.93
C GLY A 106 -1.09 -2.05 -18.30
N GLU A 107 -0.95 -3.25 -18.86
CA GLU A 107 -1.64 -3.70 -20.08
C GLU A 107 -2.43 -5.00 -19.83
N GLU A 108 -2.72 -5.27 -18.55
CA GLU A 108 -3.43 -6.44 -18.09
C GLU A 108 -4.86 -6.52 -18.63
N VAL A 109 -5.24 -7.70 -19.11
CA VAL A 109 -6.62 -8.03 -19.49
C VAL A 109 -7.26 -8.96 -18.47
N SER A 110 -8.58 -8.98 -18.40
CA SER A 110 -9.29 -9.95 -17.58
C SER A 110 -9.14 -11.36 -18.12
N LEU A 111 -8.79 -12.29 -17.23
CA LEU A 111 -8.76 -13.72 -17.55
C LEU A 111 -9.94 -14.40 -16.83
N PRO A 112 -10.96 -14.87 -17.56
CA PRO A 112 -12.06 -15.63 -16.97
C PRO A 112 -11.57 -16.87 -16.21
N ALA A 113 -12.15 -17.14 -15.05
CA ALA A 113 -11.86 -18.30 -14.22
C ALA A 113 -13.10 -18.72 -13.39
N GLN A 114 -13.09 -19.95 -12.88
CA GLN A 114 -14.01 -20.31 -11.81
C GLN A 114 -13.34 -20.01 -10.46
N VAL A 115 -13.94 -19.10 -9.69
CA VAL A 115 -13.39 -18.64 -8.41
C VAL A 115 -14.34 -19.01 -7.28
N THR A 116 -13.80 -19.69 -6.27
CA THR A 116 -14.50 -19.99 -5.01
C THR A 116 -13.70 -19.45 -3.84
N ALA A 117 -14.36 -19.03 -2.77
CA ALA A 117 -13.68 -18.57 -1.57
C ALA A 117 -14.26 -19.23 -0.32
N ARG A 118 -13.39 -19.53 0.63
CA ARG A 118 -13.73 -19.90 2.00
C ARG A 118 -13.10 -18.89 2.93
N VAL A 119 -13.84 -18.50 3.96
CA VAL A 119 -13.34 -17.62 5.02
C VAL A 119 -13.48 -18.32 6.36
N ARG A 120 -12.57 -18.03 7.29
CA ARG A 120 -12.61 -18.48 8.67
C ARG A 120 -12.38 -17.30 9.61
N ASP A 121 -13.20 -17.17 10.64
CA ASP A 121 -13.04 -16.15 11.68
C ASP A 121 -12.11 -16.60 12.83
N LEU A 122 -11.85 -15.73 13.81
CA LEU A 122 -11.01 -16.06 14.97
C LEU A 122 -11.61 -17.14 15.88
N ARG A 123 -12.92 -17.32 15.85
CA ARG A 123 -13.62 -18.40 16.58
C ARG A 123 -13.47 -19.75 15.86
N GLY A 124 -12.89 -19.72 14.66
CA GLY A 124 -12.68 -20.88 13.81
C GLY A 124 -13.90 -21.27 12.99
N VAL A 125 -14.96 -20.45 12.97
CA VAL A 125 -16.17 -20.68 12.17
C VAL A 125 -15.85 -20.42 10.71
N SER A 126 -16.15 -21.38 9.84
CA SER A 126 -15.94 -21.25 8.41
C SER A 126 -17.23 -20.90 7.67
N GLN A 127 -17.11 -20.08 6.63
CA GLN A 127 -18.19 -19.75 5.69
C GLN A 127 -17.67 -19.99 4.27
N ASP A 128 -18.45 -20.69 3.46
CA ASP A 128 -18.22 -20.78 2.02
C ASP A 128 -18.89 -19.57 1.35
N LEU A 129 -18.13 -18.85 0.51
CA LEU A 129 -18.61 -17.69 -0.21
C LEU A 129 -18.92 -18.08 -1.66
N ALA A 130 -20.19 -17.95 -2.04
CA ALA A 130 -20.56 -17.91 -3.44
C ALA A 130 -20.09 -16.56 -4.02
N LEU A 131 -19.21 -16.62 -5.03
CA LEU A 131 -18.76 -15.45 -5.76
C LEU A 131 -19.54 -15.34 -7.06
N ARG A 132 -20.04 -14.15 -7.36
CA ARG A 132 -20.67 -13.86 -8.65
C ARG A 132 -19.73 -13.05 -9.52
N GLU A 133 -19.80 -13.30 -10.82
CA GLU A 133 -19.08 -12.50 -11.80
C GLU A 133 -19.77 -11.13 -11.98
N VAL A 134 -18.98 -10.06 -11.90
CA VAL A 134 -19.40 -8.67 -12.13
C VAL A 134 -18.50 -8.10 -13.21
N ARG A 135 -19.10 -7.54 -14.26
CA ARG A 135 -18.36 -6.92 -15.36
C ARG A 135 -18.47 -5.40 -15.28
N SER A 136 -17.33 -4.72 -15.29
CA SER A 136 -17.25 -3.25 -15.18
C SER A 136 -16.04 -2.74 -15.95
N ASP A 137 -16.21 -1.71 -16.78
CA ASP A 137 -15.09 -0.98 -17.40
C ASP A 137 -14.10 -1.89 -18.17
N GLY A 138 -14.62 -2.95 -18.81
CA GLY A 138 -13.82 -3.94 -19.54
C GLY A 138 -13.17 -5.02 -18.66
N PHE A 139 -13.39 -4.95 -17.34
CA PHE A 139 -12.86 -5.90 -16.37
C PHE A 139 -13.90 -6.87 -15.82
N ILE A 140 -13.43 -8.04 -15.38
CA ILE A 140 -14.20 -9.07 -14.68
C ILE A 140 -13.73 -9.14 -13.23
N ASP A 141 -14.65 -8.97 -12.29
CA ASP A 141 -14.42 -9.17 -10.85
C ASP A 141 -15.37 -10.22 -10.29
N TYR A 142 -14.86 -11.07 -9.40
CA TYR A 142 -15.64 -12.06 -8.67
C TYR A 142 -15.94 -11.51 -7.29
N ALA A 143 -17.22 -11.26 -7.02
CA ALA A 143 -17.68 -10.55 -5.85
C ALA A 143 -18.53 -11.42 -4.93
N GLY A 144 -18.25 -11.35 -3.62
CA GLY A 144 -18.99 -12.07 -2.59
C GLY A 144 -19.11 -11.26 -1.30
N THR A 145 -20.09 -11.60 -0.47
CA THR A 145 -20.30 -10.93 0.82
C THR A 145 -19.94 -11.87 1.95
N VAL A 146 -19.07 -11.43 2.85
CA VAL A 146 -18.80 -12.09 4.13
C VAL A 146 -19.54 -11.36 5.24
N ARG A 147 -20.20 -12.13 6.12
CA ARG A 147 -20.78 -11.59 7.35
C ARG A 147 -19.79 -11.78 8.49
N VAL A 148 -19.54 -10.70 9.23
CA VAL A 148 -18.56 -10.66 10.31
C VAL A 148 -19.07 -9.75 11.42
N THR A 149 -18.70 -10.05 12.67
CA THR A 149 -18.95 -9.19 13.82
C THR A 149 -17.62 -8.57 14.24
N PRO A 150 -17.33 -7.31 13.83
CA PRO A 150 -16.07 -6.66 14.19
C PRO A 150 -16.00 -6.36 15.69
N PRO A 151 -14.79 -6.30 16.30
CA PRO A 151 -13.51 -6.57 15.68
C PRO A 151 -13.27 -8.07 15.47
N ASP A 152 -12.69 -8.44 14.32
CA ASP A 152 -12.36 -9.83 13.99
C ASP A 152 -11.17 -9.89 13.02
N THR A 153 -10.58 -11.07 12.86
CA THR A 153 -9.59 -11.35 11.81
C THR A 153 -10.12 -12.49 10.95
N LEU A 154 -10.28 -12.21 9.67
CA LEU A 154 -10.79 -13.15 8.68
C LEU A 154 -9.63 -13.77 7.90
N ALA A 155 -9.50 -15.09 7.95
CA ALA A 155 -8.56 -15.86 7.14
C ALA A 155 -9.27 -16.37 5.89
N PHE A 156 -8.80 -15.96 4.72
CA PHE A 156 -9.35 -16.31 3.42
C PHE A 156 -8.50 -17.37 2.72
N GLU A 157 -9.20 -18.29 2.06
CA GLU A 157 -8.65 -19.19 1.06
C GLU A 157 -9.48 -19.04 -0.22
N ILE A 158 -8.85 -18.54 -1.27
CA ILE A 158 -9.45 -18.36 -2.59
C ILE A 158 -8.85 -19.41 -3.52
N THR A 159 -9.72 -20.18 -4.16
CA THR A 159 -9.34 -21.17 -5.17
C THR A 159 -9.72 -20.64 -6.55
N ILE A 160 -8.75 -20.58 -7.45
CA ILE A 160 -8.88 -20.04 -8.80
C ILE A 160 -8.63 -21.18 -9.78
N ARG A 161 -9.67 -21.60 -10.49
CA ARG A 161 -9.58 -22.61 -11.56
C ARG A 161 -9.67 -21.93 -12.91
N ARG A 162 -8.53 -21.81 -13.58
CA ARG A 162 -8.41 -21.25 -14.93
C ARG A 162 -8.67 -22.34 -15.97
N ASP A 163 -9.26 -21.96 -17.09
CA ASP A 163 -9.49 -22.89 -18.19
C ASP A 163 -8.15 -23.39 -18.74
N GLY A 164 -8.03 -24.72 -18.93
CA GLY A 164 -6.80 -25.37 -19.41
C GLY A 164 -5.70 -25.55 -18.37
N ALA A 165 -5.83 -25.03 -17.14
CA ALA A 165 -4.87 -25.28 -16.07
C ALA A 165 -5.02 -26.70 -15.49
N ALA A 166 -3.90 -27.38 -15.24
CA ALA A 166 -3.88 -28.75 -14.71
C ALA A 166 -4.32 -28.84 -13.23
N ALA A 167 -4.11 -27.77 -12.46
CA ALA A 167 -4.47 -27.66 -11.06
C ALA A 167 -4.96 -26.22 -10.77
N PRO A 168 -5.79 -26.01 -9.74
CA PRO A 168 -6.19 -24.67 -9.33
C PRO A 168 -5.04 -23.93 -8.63
N ASP A 169 -5.02 -22.61 -8.80
CA ASP A 169 -4.18 -21.71 -8.02
C ASP A 169 -4.88 -21.36 -6.71
N VAL A 170 -4.13 -21.16 -5.63
CA VAL A 170 -4.70 -20.87 -4.30
C VAL A 170 -4.06 -19.63 -3.69
N LEU A 171 -4.86 -18.58 -3.49
CA LEU A 171 -4.47 -17.36 -2.78
C LEU A 171 -4.98 -17.43 -1.34
N ARG A 172 -4.08 -17.28 -0.37
CA ARG A 172 -4.40 -17.22 1.06
C ARG A 172 -3.94 -15.91 1.65
N PHE A 173 -4.79 -15.27 2.42
CA PHE A 173 -4.44 -14.06 3.16
C PHE A 173 -5.34 -13.90 4.39
N SER A 174 -4.94 -13.04 5.31
CA SER A 174 -5.76 -12.69 6.48
C SER A 174 -6.03 -11.20 6.51
N ARG A 175 -7.18 -10.82 7.08
CA ARG A 175 -7.55 -9.43 7.20
C ARG A 175 -8.25 -9.10 8.50
N ASP A 176 -7.74 -8.07 9.17
CA ASP A 176 -8.39 -7.47 10.33
C ASP A 176 -9.57 -6.61 9.86
N VAL A 177 -10.71 -6.81 10.51
CA VAL A 177 -11.93 -6.05 10.29
C VAL A 177 -12.25 -5.29 11.57
N PHE A 178 -12.30 -3.97 11.46
CA PHE A 178 -12.60 -3.07 12.57
C PHE A 178 -14.03 -2.53 12.49
N PRO A 179 -14.65 -2.15 13.63
CA PRO A 179 -15.91 -1.43 13.63
C PRO A 179 -15.83 -0.11 12.85
N LEU A 180 -16.91 0.24 12.16
CA LEU A 180 -17.12 1.52 11.47
C LEU A 180 -17.99 2.46 12.29
#